data_AF-A0A1B0DI51-F1
#
_entry.id   AF-A0A1B0DI51-F1
#
_cell.length_a   1.000
_cell.length_b   1.000
_cell.length_c   1.000
_cell.angle_alpha   90.00
_cell.angle_beta   90.00
_cell.angle_gamma   90.00
#
_symmetry.space_group_name_H-M   'P 1'
#
loop_
_entity.id
_entity.type
_entity.pdbx_description
1 polymer ?
#
loop_
_entity_poly.entity_id
_entity_poly.type
_entity_poly.pdbx_seq_one_letter_code
_entity_poly.pdbx_strand_id
1 'polypeptide(L)'
;MDNSVRIRDFRRLKNYRFNTEGVDTVTSEEQIATEQLVFQHFERFVQYAALDPELPLLHRENHTAYLEKCLKGLPESYSTLDSSRPWIVYWILNSAALLNHRFTDSQLQRTVDFLKKCQSPIGGFAGGPGQFPHLAPTYAAVNALAIIGTQSALEAIDREAL
;
A
#
# COMPACT_ATOMS: atom_id res chain seq x y z
N MET A 1 31.25 -2.93 5.08
CA MET A 1 30.27 -2.08 5.80
C MET A 1 29.38 -3.04 6.58
N ASP A 2 29.28 -2.87 7.89
CA ASP A 2 28.43 -3.71 8.74
C ASP A 2 26.97 -3.48 8.34
N ASN A 3 26.39 -4.46 7.63
CA ASN A 3 25.01 -4.46 7.15
C ASN A 3 24.05 -5.05 8.18
N SER A 4 24.47 -5.23 9.44
CA SER A 4 23.56 -5.71 10.48
C SER A 4 22.45 -4.68 10.72
N VAL A 5 21.21 -5.10 10.50
CA VAL A 5 20.04 -4.30 10.84
C VAL A 5 20.08 -4.07 12.34
N ARG A 6 20.30 -2.81 12.76
CA ARG A 6 20.30 -2.46 14.18
C ARG A 6 18.87 -2.44 14.71
N ILE A 7 18.40 -3.59 15.17
CA ILE A 7 17.08 -3.73 15.79
C ILE A 7 17.08 -2.95 17.12
N ARG A 8 16.04 -2.15 17.34
CA ARG A 8 15.88 -1.36 18.58
C ARG A 8 15.73 -2.31 19.77
N ASP A 9 16.43 -2.03 20.88
CA ASP A 9 16.28 -2.80 22.11
C ASP A 9 14.88 -2.63 22.69
N PHE A 10 14.04 -3.65 22.49
CA PHE A 10 12.64 -3.67 22.90
C PHE A 10 12.47 -3.61 24.42
N ARG A 11 13.48 -4.00 25.22
CA ARG A 11 13.40 -3.89 26.69
C ARG A 11 13.38 -2.42 27.12
N ARG A 12 14.09 -1.55 26.39
CA ARG A 12 14.11 -0.11 26.65
C ARG A 12 12.82 0.59 26.24
N LEU A 13 12.03 0.01 25.32
CA LEU A 13 10.74 0.61 24.92
C LEU A 13 9.77 0.73 26.08
N LYS A 14 9.85 -0.14 27.10
CA LYS A 14 8.98 -0.06 28.29
C LYS A 14 9.10 1.28 29.02
N ASN A 15 10.23 1.97 28.87
CA ASN A 15 10.46 3.29 29.47
C ASN A 15 9.79 4.44 28.70
N TYR A 16 9.26 4.17 27.50
CA TYR A 16 8.60 5.15 26.63
C TYR A 16 7.08 4.90 26.55
N ARG A 17 6.51 4.16 27.51
CA ARG A 17 5.06 3.95 27.57
C ARG A 17 4.34 5.27 27.73
N PHE A 18 3.17 5.36 27.12
CA PHE A 18 2.29 6.49 27.30
C PHE A 18 2.00 6.69 28.79
N ASN A 19 2.10 7.93 29.23
CA ASN A 19 1.77 8.36 30.58
C ASN A 19 0.49 9.19 30.50
N THR A 20 -0.53 8.81 31.27
CA THR A 20 -1.81 9.54 31.29
C THR A 20 -1.68 10.86 32.04
N GLU A 21 -0.57 11.08 32.75
CA GLU A 21 -0.35 12.28 33.57
C GLU A 21 -1.47 12.51 34.60
N GLY A 22 -2.16 11.43 34.98
CA GLY A 22 -3.29 11.45 35.90
C GLY A 22 -4.63 11.87 35.27
N VAL A 23 -4.71 11.95 33.94
CA VAL A 23 -5.94 12.30 33.22
C VAL A 23 -6.27 11.25 32.17
N ASP A 24 -7.22 10.38 32.50
CA ASP A 24 -7.68 9.35 31.60
C ASP A 24 -8.78 9.89 30.67
N THR A 25 -8.66 9.53 29.39
CA THR A 25 -9.57 9.87 28.29
C THR A 25 -9.71 8.68 27.36
N VAL A 26 -10.71 8.72 26.47
CA VAL A 26 -10.83 7.72 25.39
C VAL A 26 -9.55 7.65 24.55
N THR A 27 -8.88 8.79 24.31
CA THR A 27 -7.60 8.82 23.57
C THR A 27 -6.49 8.08 24.31
N SER A 28 -6.38 8.24 25.63
CA SER A 28 -5.36 7.53 26.40
C SER A 28 -5.65 6.04 26.51
N GLU A 29 -6.92 5.66 26.64
CA GLU A 29 -7.34 4.25 26.67
C GLU A 29 -6.95 3.54 25.37
N GLU A 30 -7.27 4.12 24.20
CA GLU A 30 -6.91 3.58 22.89
C GLU A 30 -5.39 3.52 22.67
N GLN A 31 -4.65 4.55 23.14
CA GLN A 31 -3.19 4.57 23.06
C GLN A 31 -2.58 3.43 23.90
N ILE A 32 -3.04 3.26 25.14
CA ILE A 32 -2.55 2.19 26.04
C ILE A 32 -2.88 0.81 25.46
N ALA A 33 -4.09 0.62 24.93
CA ALA A 33 -4.49 -0.63 24.28
C ALA A 33 -3.60 -0.95 23.07
N THR A 34 -3.33 0.05 22.22
CA THR A 34 -2.43 -0.08 21.07
C THR A 34 -1.01 -0.43 21.50
N GLU A 35 -0.46 0.27 22.49
CA GLU A 35 0.87 -0.03 23.03
C GLU A 35 0.94 -1.46 23.57
N GLN A 36 -0.07 -1.91 24.29
CA GLN A 36 -0.10 -3.26 24.86
C GLN A 36 -0.07 -4.33 23.76
N LEU A 37 -0.87 -4.19 22.69
CA LEU A 37 -0.85 -5.10 21.54
C LEU A 37 0.51 -5.12 20.85
N VAL A 38 1.09 -3.94 20.60
CA VAL A 38 2.42 -3.82 19.97
C VAL A 38 3.51 -4.45 20.85
N PHE A 39 3.47 -4.26 22.17
CA PHE A 39 4.43 -4.90 23.09
C PHE A 39 4.36 -6.42 23.04
N GLN A 40 3.16 -7.01 22.97
CA GLN A 40 3.00 -8.47 22.86
C GLN A 40 3.67 -9.03 21.60
N HIS A 41 3.53 -8.33 20.47
CA HIS A 41 4.22 -8.70 19.23
C HIS A 41 5.74 -8.60 19.34
N PHE A 42 6.26 -7.55 19.99
CA PHE A 42 7.70 -7.41 20.21
C PHE A 42 8.27 -8.46 21.15
N GLU A 43 7.59 -8.79 22.26
CA GLU A 43 8.06 -9.83 23.18
C GLU A 43 8.10 -11.19 22.48
N ARG A 44 7.09 -11.51 21.67
CA ARG A 44 7.08 -12.72 20.83
C ARG A 44 8.19 -12.70 19.79
N PHE A 45 8.42 -11.57 19.12
CA PHE A 45 9.50 -11.42 18.16
C PHE A 45 10.88 -11.65 18.78
N VAL A 46 11.15 -11.09 19.97
CA VAL A 46 12.44 -11.28 20.68
C VAL A 46 12.69 -12.76 20.98
N GLN A 47 11.66 -13.51 21.36
CA GLN A 47 11.77 -14.96 21.60
C GLN A 47 12.12 -15.70 20.31
N TYR A 48 11.51 -15.36 19.17
CA TYR A 48 11.82 -16.00 17.89
C TYR A 48 13.19 -15.59 17.35
N ALA A 49 13.55 -14.31 17.40
CA ALA A 49 14.85 -13.82 16.94
C ALA A 49 16.02 -14.38 17.77
N ALA A 50 15.77 -14.81 19.02
CA ALA A 50 16.77 -15.53 19.82
C ALA A 50 17.04 -16.96 19.30
N LEU A 51 16.09 -17.54 18.55
CA LEU A 51 16.19 -18.89 17.96
C LEU A 51 16.59 -18.85 16.49
N ASP A 52 16.22 -17.79 15.76
CA ASP A 52 16.50 -17.60 14.34
C ASP A 52 17.15 -16.23 14.09
N PRO A 53 18.48 -16.19 13.83
CA PRO A 53 19.21 -14.94 13.62
C PRO A 53 18.89 -14.24 12.29
N GLU A 54 18.17 -14.88 11.37
CA GLU A 54 17.79 -14.29 10.08
C GLU A 54 16.58 -13.34 10.20
N LEU A 55 15.91 -13.31 11.37
CA LEU A 55 14.76 -12.44 11.61
C LEU A 55 15.15 -10.97 11.87
N PRO A 56 14.32 -9.99 11.47
CA PRO A 56 13.02 -10.15 10.79
C PRO A 56 13.17 -10.36 9.28
N LEU A 57 12.33 -11.22 8.71
CA LEU A 57 12.26 -11.46 7.27
C LEU A 57 11.07 -10.75 6.63
N LEU A 58 11.29 -10.14 5.46
CA LEU A 58 10.22 -9.69 4.59
C LEU A 58 9.80 -10.83 3.66
N HIS A 59 8.57 -11.32 3.81
CA HIS A 59 8.04 -12.43 3.01
C HIS A 59 7.63 -11.99 1.60
N ARG A 60 8.62 -11.63 0.76
CA ARG A 60 8.41 -11.06 -0.59
C ARG A 60 7.47 -11.89 -1.46
N GLU A 61 7.64 -13.20 -1.50
CA GLU A 61 6.81 -14.09 -2.33
C GLU A 61 5.33 -14.08 -1.92
N ASN A 62 5.05 -14.08 -0.62
CA ASN A 62 3.68 -14.00 -0.10
C ASN A 62 3.02 -12.67 -0.48
N HIS A 63 3.77 -11.56 -0.37
CA HIS A 63 3.27 -10.25 -0.77
C HIS A 63 3.04 -10.18 -2.29
N THR A 64 3.98 -10.68 -3.09
CA THR A 64 3.83 -10.75 -4.56
C THR A 64 2.62 -11.58 -4.96
N ALA A 65 2.42 -12.75 -4.36
CA ALA A 65 1.25 -13.60 -4.65
C ALA A 65 -0.07 -12.91 -4.29
N TYR A 66 -0.10 -12.15 -3.19
CA TYR A 66 -1.24 -11.33 -2.81
C TYR A 66 -1.52 -10.22 -3.85
N LEU A 67 -0.50 -9.50 -4.28
CA LEU A 67 -0.62 -8.44 -5.30
C LEU A 67 -1.12 -9.00 -6.65
N GLU A 68 -0.59 -10.14 -7.08
CA GLU A 68 -1.04 -10.87 -8.28
C GLU A 68 -2.52 -11.24 -8.22
N LYS A 69 -3.00 -11.66 -7.05
CA LYS A 69 -4.41 -11.96 -6.84
C LYS A 69 -5.26 -10.69 -6.90
N CYS A 70 -4.86 -9.64 -6.18
CA CYS A 70 -5.60 -8.37 -6.11
C CYS A 70 -5.70 -7.66 -7.46
N LEU A 71 -4.67 -7.73 -8.31
CA LEU A 71 -4.71 -7.12 -9.65
C LEU A 71 -5.71 -7.83 -10.57
N LYS A 72 -5.98 -9.12 -10.34
CA LYS A 72 -6.94 -9.91 -11.13
C LYS A 72 -8.39 -9.65 -10.70
N GLY A 73 -8.62 -9.47 -9.41
CA GLY A 73 -9.96 -9.23 -8.87
C GLY A 73 -9.95 -9.07 -7.36
N LEU A 74 -11.03 -8.48 -6.85
CA LEU A 74 -11.20 -8.18 -5.44
C LEU A 74 -12.52 -8.77 -4.93
N PRO A 75 -12.57 -9.16 -3.64
CA PRO A 75 -13.83 -9.58 -3.01
C PRO A 75 -14.78 -8.39 -2.80
N GLU A 76 -16.05 -8.70 -2.57
CA GLU A 76 -17.14 -7.72 -2.35
C GLU A 76 -16.88 -6.73 -1.21
N SER A 77 -16.04 -7.10 -0.23
CA SER A 77 -15.64 -6.22 0.86
C SER A 77 -14.91 -4.95 0.41
N TYR A 78 -14.47 -4.88 -0.86
CA TYR A 78 -13.88 -3.68 -1.47
C TYR A 78 -14.90 -2.75 -2.12
N SER A 79 -16.21 -3.03 -2.01
CA SER A 79 -17.28 -2.19 -2.58
C SER A 79 -17.24 -0.74 -2.09
N THR A 80 -16.79 -0.50 -0.85
CA THR A 80 -16.57 0.86 -0.30
C THR A 80 -15.46 1.63 -1.01
N LEU A 81 -14.63 0.96 -1.80
CA LEU A 81 -13.55 1.53 -2.61
C LEU A 81 -13.86 1.55 -4.12
N ASP A 82 -15.12 1.36 -4.52
CA ASP A 82 -15.50 1.38 -5.95
C ASP A 82 -15.22 2.75 -6.62
N SER A 83 -15.29 3.85 -5.86
CA SER A 83 -14.86 5.19 -6.32
C SER A 83 -13.36 5.47 -6.15
N SER A 84 -12.56 4.44 -5.90
CA SER A 84 -11.12 4.51 -5.62
C SER A 84 -10.34 3.43 -6.38
N ARG A 85 -10.84 2.95 -7.52
CA ARG A 85 -10.19 1.86 -8.27
C ARG A 85 -8.82 2.24 -8.83
N PRO A 86 -8.57 3.47 -9.33
CA PRO A 86 -7.21 3.90 -9.64
C PRO A 86 -6.25 3.88 -8.44
N TRP A 87 -6.74 4.15 -7.22
CA TRP A 87 -5.92 4.01 -6.00
C TRP A 87 -5.49 2.57 -5.77
N ILE A 88 -6.41 1.63 -5.92
CA ILE A 88 -6.11 0.20 -5.82
C ILE A 88 -5.03 -0.19 -6.83
N VAL A 89 -5.16 0.24 -8.08
CA VAL A 89 -4.14 0.00 -9.12
C VAL A 89 -2.78 0.58 -8.69
N TYR A 90 -2.75 1.85 -8.29
CA TYR A 90 -1.52 2.50 -7.87
C TYR A 90 -0.86 1.80 -6.67
N TRP A 91 -1.62 1.48 -5.62
CA TRP A 91 -1.10 0.77 -4.45
C TRP A 91 -0.50 -0.57 -4.84
N ILE A 92 -1.18 -1.34 -5.69
CA ILE A 92 -0.68 -2.65 -6.14
C ILE A 92 0.61 -2.51 -6.95
N LEU A 93 0.63 -1.63 -7.96
CA LEU A 93 1.79 -1.45 -8.82
C LEU A 93 2.99 -0.87 -8.07
N ASN A 94 2.75 0.09 -7.18
CA ASN A 94 3.81 0.69 -6.36
C ASN A 94 4.38 -0.33 -5.36
N SER A 95 3.53 -1.12 -4.68
CA SER A 95 3.99 -2.20 -3.81
C SER A 95 4.81 -3.24 -4.58
N ALA A 96 4.39 -3.60 -5.80
CA ALA A 96 5.15 -4.53 -6.64
C ALA A 96 6.51 -3.94 -7.04
N ALA A 97 6.57 -2.66 -7.42
CA ALA A 97 7.82 -1.97 -7.74
C ALA A 97 8.79 -1.96 -6.55
N LEU A 98 8.32 -1.67 -5.33
CA LEU A 98 9.13 -1.74 -4.10
C LEU A 98 9.62 -3.16 -3.80
N LEU A 99 8.90 -4.18 -4.24
CA LEU A 99 9.28 -5.58 -4.10
C LEU A 99 10.19 -6.09 -5.23
N ASN A 100 10.50 -5.25 -6.23
CA ASN A 100 11.12 -5.64 -7.50
C ASN A 100 10.34 -6.72 -8.26
N HIS A 101 9.00 -6.72 -8.11
CA HIS A 101 8.10 -7.60 -8.85
C HIS A 101 7.57 -6.91 -10.09
N ARG A 102 7.62 -7.59 -11.24
CA ARG A 102 7.09 -7.09 -12.51
C ARG A 102 5.92 -7.96 -12.97
N PHE A 103 4.76 -7.35 -13.16
CA PHE A 103 3.63 -8.00 -13.80
C PHE A 103 3.91 -8.26 -15.29
N THR A 104 3.20 -9.21 -15.89
CA THR A 104 3.32 -9.50 -17.32
C THR A 104 2.86 -8.31 -18.17
N ASP A 105 3.42 -8.17 -19.38
CA ASP A 105 3.04 -7.07 -20.29
C ASP A 105 1.54 -7.07 -20.60
N SER A 106 0.91 -8.25 -20.68
CA SER A 106 -0.55 -8.40 -20.82
C SER A 106 -1.32 -7.83 -19.62
N GLN A 107 -0.87 -8.09 -18.39
CA GLN A 107 -1.48 -7.50 -17.19
C GLN A 107 -1.34 -5.97 -17.16
N LEU A 108 -0.16 -5.46 -17.52
CA LEU A 108 0.11 -4.03 -17.58
C LEU A 108 -0.76 -3.35 -18.65
N GLN A 109 -0.87 -3.92 -19.85
CA GLN A 109 -1.70 -3.36 -20.91
C GLN A 109 -3.19 -3.34 -20.53
N ARG A 110 -3.72 -4.42 -19.93
CA ARG A 110 -5.12 -4.40 -19.41
C ARG A 110 -5.32 -3.34 -18.34
N THR A 111 -4.30 -3.04 -17.55
CA THR A 111 -4.34 -2.00 -16.53
C THR A 111 -4.40 -0.61 -17.18
N VAL A 112 -3.59 -0.38 -18.22
CA VAL A 112 -3.68 0.84 -19.05
C VAL A 112 -5.08 0.98 -19.65
N ASP A 113 -5.61 -0.08 -20.28
CA ASP A 113 -6.94 -0.06 -20.90
C ASP A 113 -8.05 0.22 -19.88
N PHE A 114 -7.91 -0.29 -18.66
CA PHE A 114 -8.82 0.01 -17.55
C PHE A 114 -8.75 1.48 -17.12
N LEU A 115 -7.54 2.03 -16.93
CA LEU A 115 -7.37 3.42 -16.53
C LEU A 115 -7.87 4.39 -17.60
N LYS A 116 -7.72 4.07 -18.90
CA LYS A 116 -8.32 4.84 -20.01
C LYS A 116 -9.84 4.93 -19.88
N LYS A 117 -10.52 3.85 -19.46
CA LYS A 117 -11.97 3.86 -19.19
C LYS A 117 -12.35 4.72 -18.00
N CYS A 118 -11.42 5.00 -17.09
CA CYS A 118 -11.62 5.88 -15.95
C CYS A 118 -11.33 7.35 -16.30
N GLN A 119 -10.69 7.65 -17.44
CA GLN A 119 -10.43 9.02 -17.85
C GLN A 119 -11.72 9.73 -18.27
N SER A 120 -11.89 10.98 -17.85
CA SER A 120 -13.06 11.79 -18.18
C SER A 120 -12.83 12.59 -19.46
N PRO A 121 -13.86 12.77 -20.32
CA PRO A 121 -13.75 13.63 -21.51
C PRO A 121 -13.54 15.12 -21.19
N ILE A 122 -13.75 15.55 -19.94
CA ILE A 122 -13.49 16.93 -19.49
C ILE A 122 -12.17 17.07 -18.72
N GLY A 123 -11.33 16.03 -18.72
CA GLY A 123 -10.05 16.05 -18.01
C GLY A 123 -10.00 15.21 -16.73
N GLY A 124 -8.80 14.74 -16.41
CA GLY A 124 -8.53 13.92 -15.22
C GLY A 124 -9.12 12.51 -15.28
N PHE A 125 -8.92 11.76 -14.20
CA PHE A 125 -9.43 10.40 -14.02
C PHE A 125 -10.44 10.35 -12.89
N ALA A 126 -11.42 9.47 -13.04
CA ALA A 126 -12.48 9.20 -12.09
C ALA A 126 -12.19 7.96 -11.25
N GLY A 127 -12.95 7.77 -10.18
CA GLY A 127 -12.84 6.62 -9.28
C GLY A 127 -13.11 5.26 -9.93
N GLY A 128 -13.84 5.27 -11.04
CA GLY A 128 -14.13 4.13 -11.89
C GLY A 128 -14.78 4.59 -13.21
N PRO A 129 -14.98 3.68 -14.18
CA PRO A 129 -15.58 4.05 -15.47
C PRO A 129 -16.96 4.68 -15.31
N GLY A 130 -17.18 5.81 -15.99
CA GLY A 130 -18.45 6.55 -15.97
C GLY A 130 -18.69 7.43 -14.73
N GLN A 131 -17.77 7.46 -13.76
CA GLN A 131 -17.83 8.39 -12.63
C GLN A 131 -17.27 9.77 -13.02
N PHE A 132 -17.50 10.79 -12.19
CA PHE A 132 -16.92 12.11 -12.38
C PHE A 132 -15.41 12.13 -12.07
N PRO A 133 -14.61 12.92 -12.80
CA PRO A 133 -13.18 13.04 -12.52
C PRO A 133 -12.96 13.66 -11.15
N HIS A 134 -11.88 13.26 -10.49
CA HIS A 134 -11.51 13.79 -9.18
C HIS A 134 -9.99 13.77 -9.03
N LEU A 135 -9.42 14.77 -8.36
CA LEU A 135 -7.95 14.92 -8.25
C LEU A 135 -7.27 13.69 -7.60
N ALA A 136 -7.92 13.06 -6.62
CA ALA A 136 -7.37 11.86 -5.97
C ALA A 136 -7.19 10.65 -6.92
N PRO A 137 -8.22 10.14 -7.63
CA PRO A 137 -8.02 9.11 -8.65
C PRO A 137 -7.19 9.58 -9.85
N THR A 138 -7.18 10.87 -10.20
CA THR A 138 -6.22 11.43 -11.19
C THR A 138 -4.78 11.21 -10.76
N TYR A 139 -4.41 11.58 -9.53
CA TYR A 139 -3.07 11.35 -8.98
C TYR A 139 -2.69 9.87 -9.04
N ALA A 140 -3.60 8.99 -8.59
CA ALA A 140 -3.34 7.56 -8.58
C ALA A 140 -3.18 6.98 -10.01
N ALA A 141 -4.03 7.39 -10.95
CA ALA A 141 -3.96 6.94 -12.33
C ALA A 141 -2.65 7.39 -13.01
N VAL A 142 -2.27 8.66 -12.86
CA VAL A 142 -1.03 9.20 -13.44
C VAL A 142 0.19 8.46 -12.89
N ASN A 143 0.27 8.24 -11.58
CA ASN A 143 1.38 7.51 -10.98
C ASN A 143 1.40 6.03 -11.39
N ALA A 144 0.24 5.38 -11.48
CA ALA A 144 0.15 4.02 -11.98
C ALA A 144 0.68 3.92 -13.42
N LEU A 145 0.26 4.81 -14.32
CA LEU A 145 0.74 4.87 -15.70
C LEU A 145 2.25 5.17 -15.77
N ALA A 146 2.76 6.05 -14.91
CA ALA A 146 4.19 6.33 -14.80
C ALA A 146 5.01 5.11 -14.33
N ILE A 147 4.49 4.32 -13.37
CA ILE A 147 5.11 3.07 -12.93
C ILE A 147 5.14 2.04 -14.07
N ILE A 148 4.07 1.96 -14.87
CA ILE A 148 4.03 1.07 -16.05
C ILE A 148 5.10 1.48 -17.07
N GLY A 149 5.22 2.79 -17.33
CA GLY A 149 6.35 3.37 -18.08
C GLY A 149 6.45 2.96 -19.55
N THR A 150 5.44 2.28 -20.11
CA THR A 150 5.36 1.97 -21.54
C THR A 150 4.87 3.19 -22.33
N GLN A 151 5.19 3.26 -23.62
CA GLN A 151 4.67 4.31 -24.50
C GLN A 151 3.13 4.39 -24.45
N SER A 152 2.46 3.23 -24.50
CA SER A 152 1.00 3.14 -24.41
C SER A 152 0.43 3.68 -23.09
N ALA A 153 1.17 3.54 -21.98
CA ALA A 153 0.75 4.07 -20.68
C ALA A 153 0.89 5.59 -20.61
N LEU A 154 1.99 6.14 -21.15
CA LEU A 154 2.21 7.58 -21.16
C LEU A 154 1.22 8.31 -22.09
N GLU A 155 0.94 7.73 -23.25
CA GLU A 155 -0.06 8.25 -24.21
C GLU A 155 -1.50 8.09 -23.73
N ALA A 156 -1.75 7.30 -22.68
CA ALA A 156 -3.08 7.18 -22.09
C ALA A 156 -3.51 8.43 -21.33
N ILE A 157 -2.62 9.39 -21.06
CA ILE A 157 -2.91 10.64 -20.36
C ILE A 157 -3.25 11.72 -21.40
N ASP A 158 -4.51 12.14 -21.46
CA ASP A 158 -4.88 13.36 -22.19
C ASP A 158 -4.34 14.57 -21.41
N ARG A 159 -3.26 15.16 -21.91
CA ARG A 159 -2.57 16.28 -21.27
C ARG A 159 -3.21 17.63 -21.55
N GLU A 160 -4.01 17.75 -22.61
CA GLU A 160 -4.66 19.02 -22.96
C GLU A 160 -5.90 19.23 -22.11
N ALA A 161 -6.60 18.15 -21.79
CA ALA A 161 -7.76 18.17 -20.90
C ALA A 161 -7.39 18.20 -19.40
N LEU A 162 -6.14 17.90 -19.02
CA LEU A 162 -5.72 17.73 -17.61
C LEU A 162 -5.56 19.03 -16.83
#